data_AF-A0A969EFL3-F1
#
_entry.id   AF-A0A969EFL3-F1
#
_cell.length_a   1.000
_cell.length_b   1.000
_cell.length_c   1.000
_cell.angle_alpha   90.00
_cell.angle_beta   90.00
_cell.angle_gamma   90.00
#
_symmetry.space_group_name_H-M   'P 1'
#
loop_
_entity.id
_entity.type
_entity.pdbx_description
1 polymer ?
#
loop_
_entity_poly.entity_id
_entity_poly.type
_entity_poly.pdbx_seq_one_letter_code
_entity_poly.pdbx_strand_id
1 'polypeptide(L)' 'AAGTGFLPGSACSTTGGLRHCLRLSFAHYSVPDIHEGIARLGRALNR' A
#
# COMPACT_ATOMS: atom_id res chain seq x y z
N ALA A 1 -5.47 -5.06 6.14
CA ALA A 1 -4.31 -5.10 5.21
C ALA A 1 -3.40 -6.25 5.64
N ALA A 2 -2.80 -6.98 4.71
CA ALA A 2 -2.01 -8.21 4.97
C ALA A 2 -0.67 -7.97 5.71
N GLY A 3 -0.68 -7.16 6.77
CA GLY A 3 0.51 -6.75 7.52
C GLY A 3 1.28 -5.58 6.90
N THR A 4 0.78 -4.94 5.83
CA THR A 4 1.39 -3.77 5.18
C THR A 4 0.46 -2.56 5.30
N GLY A 5 0.91 -1.49 5.95
CA GLY A 5 0.15 -0.26 6.08
C GLY A 5 0.04 0.50 4.75
N PHE A 6 -1.13 1.03 4.43
CA PHE A 6 -1.35 1.85 3.26
C PHE A 6 -2.46 2.89 3.52
N LEU A 7 -2.50 3.93 2.68
CA LEU A 7 -3.64 4.83 2.60
C LEU A 7 -4.43 4.56 1.32
N PRO A 8 -5.77 4.39 1.38
CA PRO A 8 -6.60 4.28 0.18
C PRO A 8 -6.46 5.53 -0.68
N GLY A 9 -6.36 5.38 -2.01
CA GLY A 9 -6.21 6.51 -2.92
C GLY A 9 -7.38 7.49 -2.87
N SER A 10 -8.60 7.01 -2.57
CA SER A 10 -9.78 7.85 -2.35
C SER A 10 -9.62 8.82 -1.19
N ALA A 11 -8.89 8.44 -0.13
CA ALA A 11 -8.59 9.34 0.99
C ALA A 11 -7.60 10.46 0.61
N CYS A 12 -6.92 10.33 -0.53
CA CYS A 12 -6.03 11.33 -1.08
C CYS A 12 -6.66 12.11 -2.26
N SER A 13 -7.96 11.93 -2.52
CA SER A 13 -8.68 12.60 -3.61
C SER A 13 -9.85 13.42 -3.07
N THR A 14 -9.96 14.67 -3.50
CA THR A 14 -11.08 15.55 -3.15
C THR A 14 -12.31 15.34 -4.04
N THR A 15 -12.16 14.61 -5.16
CA THR A 15 -13.22 14.37 -6.15
C THR A 15 -13.65 12.89 -6.21
N GLY A 16 -13.18 12.05 -5.29
CA GLY A 16 -13.49 10.61 -5.27
C GLY A 16 -12.74 9.78 -6.32
N GLY A 17 -11.70 10.35 -6.93
CA GLY A 17 -10.79 9.64 -7.84
C GLY A 17 -9.88 8.62 -7.12
N LEU A 18 -9.00 7.96 -7.88
CA LEU A 18 -7.97 7.05 -7.35
C LEU A 18 -8.50 5.89 -6.49
N ARG A 19 -9.76 5.52 -6.66
CA ARG A 19 -10.42 4.44 -5.89
C ARG A 19 -9.77 3.06 -6.03
N HIS A 20 -8.97 2.87 -7.08
CA HIS A 20 -8.22 1.63 -7.37
C HIS A 20 -6.72 1.80 -7.13
N CYS A 21 -6.32 2.83 -6.39
CA CYS A 21 -4.92 3.12 -6.09
C CYS A 21 -4.67 2.99 -4.58
N LEU A 22 -3.44 2.63 -4.24
CA LEU A 22 -2.94 2.57 -2.87
C LEU A 22 -1.73 3.49 -2.74
N ARG A 23 -1.69 4.29 -1.68
CA ARG A 23 -0.50 5.09 -1.35
C ARG A 23 0.35 4.34 -0.32
N LEU A 24 1.57 4.02 -0.72
CA LEU A 24 2.58 3.40 0.14
C LEU A 24 3.62 4.45 0.56
N SER A 25 4.15 4.33 1.77
CA SER A 25 5.22 5.18 2.28
C SER A 25 6.32 4.32 2.88
N PHE A 26 7.55 4.52 2.43
CA PHE A 26 8.72 3.74 2.85
C PHE A 26 9.74 4.56 3.64
N ALA A 27 9.41 5.82 4.00
CA ALA A 27 10.35 6.76 4.61
C ALA A 27 10.95 6.31 5.96
N HIS A 28 10.27 5.38 6.65
CA HIS A 28 10.69 4.88 7.97
C HIS A 28 11.07 3.39 7.97
N TYR A 29 11.22 2.78 6.80
CA TYR A 29 11.43 1.34 6.66
C TYR A 29 12.82 1.04 6.10
N SER A 30 13.42 -0.05 6.58
CA SER A 30 14.63 -0.58 5.96
C SER A 30 14.29 -1.25 4.61
N VAL A 31 15.29 -1.43 3.75
CA VAL A 31 15.10 -2.12 2.46
C VAL A 31 14.48 -3.52 2.66
N PRO A 32 14.94 -4.38 3.59
CA PRO A 32 14.28 -5.64 3.89
C PRO A 32 12.79 -5.53 4.24
N ASP A 33 12.41 -4.54 5.06
CA ASP A 33 11.01 -4.33 5.45
C ASP A 33 10.14 -3.94 4.25
N ILE A 34 10.68 -3.15 3.33
CA ILE A 34 10.01 -2.77 2.07
C ILE A 34 9.72 -4.02 1.24
N HIS A 35 10.73 -4.90 1.06
CA HIS A 35 10.57 -6.12 0.27
C HIS A 35 9.51 -7.05 0.87
N GLU A 36 9.55 -7.30 2.18
CA GLU A 36 8.56 -8.15 2.84
C GLU A 36 7.16 -7.52 2.79
N GLY A 37 7.05 -6.20 2.97
CA GLY A 37 5.79 -5.46 2.84
C GLY A 37 5.16 -5.57 1.45
N ILE A 38 5.97 -5.46 0.38
CA ILE A 38 5.51 -5.63 -1.00
C ILE A 38 5.14 -7.09 -1.27
N ALA A 39 5.92 -8.07 -0.80
CA ALA A 39 5.62 -9.48 -0.99
C ALA A 39 4.28 -9.88 -0.36
N ARG A 40 3.99 -9.38 0.86
CA ARG A 40 2.69 -9.54 1.53
C ARG A 40 1.54 -8.94 0.72
N LEU A 41 1.73 -7.73 0.20
CA LEU A 41 0.73 -7.06 -0.62
C LEU A 41 0.45 -7.85 -1.90
N GLY A 42 1.49 -8.33 -2.59
CA GLY A 42 1.35 -9.15 -3.80
C GLY A 42 0.56 -10.44 -3.54
N ARG A 43 0.83 -11.15 -2.44
CA ARG A 43 0.05 -12.33 -2.05
C ARG A 43 -1.43 -12.03 -1.78
N ALA A 44 -1.74 -10.84 -1.28
CA ALA A 44 -3.11 -10.44 -0.99
C ALA A 44 -3.89 -9.97 -2.23
N LEU A 45 -3.21 -9.36 -3.21
CA LEU A 45 -3.84 -8.89 -4.45
C LEU A 45 -4.02 -10.00 -5.49
N ASN A 46 -3.20 -11.04 -5.43
CA ASN A 46 -3.26 -12.19 -6.34
C ASN A 46 -4.15 -13.34 -5.81
N ARG A 47 -4.96 -13.08 -4.78
CA ARG A 47 -6.00 -14.00 -4.30
C ARG A 47 -7.32 -13.70 -4.99
#